data_AF-A0ABD1USF0-F1
#
_entry.id   AF-A0ABD1USF0-F1
#
_cell.length_a   1.000
_cell.length_b   1.000
_cell.length_c   1.000
_cell.angle_alpha   90.00
_cell.angle_beta   90.00
_cell.angle_gamma   90.00
#
_symmetry.space_group_name_H-M   'P 1'
#
loop_
_entity.id
_entity.type
_entity.pdbx_description
1 polymer ?
#
loop_
_entity_poly.entity_id
_entity_poly.type
_entity_poly.pdbx_seq_one_letter_code
_entity_poly.pdbx_strand_id
1 'polypeptide(L)'
;MHVDYVGKGKLFVGDVTMDCARWPQFRSHDSISFCKSWGGYRTEYHIPINYCLWILAEIAVIAADIPEVLGTAFALNILFNVPMWSGVLLAGLNTLLLLGLQRYGMRKLEIAIGALVLVVGGCFCSVMVHANPNVKEIAMGMFIPKLRSSSATRDAIALLGALIMP
;
A
#
# COMPACT_ATOMS: atom_id res chain seq x y z
N MET A 1 -6.82 39.24 -28.67
CA MET A 1 -6.09 39.17 -27.39
C MET A 1 -6.81 38.13 -26.55
N HIS A 2 -6.68 36.82 -26.79
CA HIS A 2 -5.47 35.97 -26.76
C HIS A 2 -4.65 36.19 -25.49
N VAL A 3 -5.03 35.46 -24.44
CA VAL A 3 -4.11 34.85 -23.48
C VAL A 3 -4.51 33.38 -23.38
N ASP A 4 -3.59 32.55 -23.85
CA ASP A 4 -3.70 31.14 -24.16
C ASP A 4 -3.85 30.24 -22.92
N TYR A 5 -4.96 29.50 -22.88
CA TYR A 5 -5.09 28.27 -22.10
C TYR A 5 -4.65 27.09 -22.97
N VAL A 6 -3.34 26.89 -23.13
CA VAL A 6 -2.79 25.74 -23.86
C VAL A 6 -1.62 25.13 -23.10
N GLY A 7 -1.83 23.90 -22.63
CA GLY A 7 -0.83 22.84 -22.83
C GLY A 7 0.07 22.46 -21.66
N LYS A 8 -0.50 21.82 -20.63
CA LYS A 8 -0.09 20.44 -20.22
C LYS A 8 -1.01 19.94 -19.10
N GLY A 9 -2.23 19.57 -19.51
CA GLY A 9 -2.90 18.43 -18.90
C GLY A 9 -2.08 17.19 -19.26
N LYS A 10 -1.18 16.78 -18.36
CA LYS A 10 -0.74 15.39 -18.29
C LYS A 10 -1.28 14.82 -17.00
N LEU A 11 -2.17 13.85 -17.19
CA LEU A 11 -2.76 13.01 -16.19
C LEU A 11 -1.77 12.66 -15.08
N PHE A 12 -2.08 13.10 -13.87
CA PHE A 12 -1.30 12.88 -12.65
C PHE A 12 -1.39 11.44 -12.09
N VAL A 13 -1.80 10.48 -12.91
CA VAL A 13 -2.11 9.10 -12.49
C VAL A 13 -1.30 8.05 -13.27
N GLY A 14 -0.71 8.41 -14.43
CA GLY A 14 -0.02 7.45 -15.30
C GLY A 14 1.49 7.28 -15.07
N ASP A 15 2.16 8.21 -14.38
CA ASP A 15 3.63 8.22 -14.24
C ASP A 15 4.13 7.66 -12.90
N VAL A 16 3.28 7.53 -11.86
CA VAL A 16 3.76 7.18 -10.51
C VAL A 16 4.14 5.70 -10.36
N THR A 17 3.50 4.78 -11.09
CA THR A 17 3.76 3.34 -10.95
C THR A 17 4.87 2.80 -11.85
N MET A 18 5.19 3.48 -12.98
CA MET A 18 6.18 2.98 -13.95
C MET A 18 7.63 3.40 -13.66
N ASP A 19 7.85 4.46 -12.88
CA ASP A 19 9.20 4.93 -12.52
C ASP A 19 9.81 4.21 -11.30
N CYS A 20 9.11 3.26 -10.66
CA CYS A 20 9.68 2.47 -9.57
C CYS A 20 10.89 1.62 -9.99
N ALA A 21 11.00 1.23 -11.27
CA ALA A 21 12.13 0.46 -11.78
C ALA A 21 13.44 1.29 -11.92
N ARG A 22 13.39 2.61 -11.71
CA ARG A 22 14.54 3.53 -11.82
C ARG A 22 14.97 4.15 -10.47
N TRP A 23 14.51 3.62 -9.34
CA TRP A 23 14.96 4.05 -8.01
C TRP A 23 15.97 3.07 -7.40
N PRO A 24 17.29 3.26 -7.62
CA PRO A 24 18.33 2.46 -6.95
C PRO A 24 18.53 2.83 -5.45
N GLN A 25 17.57 3.52 -4.81
CA GLN A 25 17.71 4.14 -3.48
C GLN A 25 16.93 3.46 -2.34
N PHE A 26 16.29 2.31 -2.58
CA PHE A 26 15.62 1.52 -1.53
C PHE A 26 16.64 0.70 -0.70
N ARG A 27 17.68 1.34 -0.15
CA ARG A 27 18.74 0.63 0.61
C ARG A 27 19.19 1.28 1.93
N SER A 28 18.75 2.47 2.33
CA SER A 28 19.13 2.99 3.65
C SER A 28 17.92 3.47 4.45
N HIS A 29 17.74 2.79 5.58
CA HIS A 29 16.68 2.88 6.57
C HIS A 29 16.74 4.17 7.40
N ASP A 30 16.72 5.33 6.74
CA ASP A 30 16.71 6.63 7.40
C ASP A 30 15.53 7.46 6.88
N SER A 31 14.47 7.61 7.70
CA SER A 31 13.39 8.60 7.45
C SER A 31 13.95 10.01 7.15
N ILE A 32 15.14 10.31 7.68
CA ILE A 32 15.87 11.57 7.48
C ILE A 32 16.43 11.70 6.05
N SER A 33 16.85 10.61 5.40
CA SER A 33 17.36 10.63 4.02
C SER A 33 16.24 10.59 2.98
N PHE A 34 15.09 9.97 3.30
CA PHE A 34 13.88 10.11 2.49
C PHE A 34 13.43 11.58 2.40
N CYS A 35 13.48 12.31 3.52
CA CYS A 35 13.21 13.75 3.57
C CYS A 35 14.23 14.61 2.79
N LYS A 36 15.48 14.13 2.61
CA LYS A 36 16.48 14.77 1.73
C LYS A 36 16.27 14.45 0.24
N SER A 37 15.77 13.25 -0.11
CA SER A 37 15.45 12.89 -1.49
C SER A 37 14.27 13.68 -2.05
N TRP A 38 13.31 14.07 -1.20
CA TRP A 38 12.28 15.07 -1.53
C TRP A 38 12.81 16.50 -1.69
N GLY A 39 14.10 16.74 -1.42
CA GLY A 39 14.77 18.03 -1.56
C GLY A 39 14.73 18.65 -2.96
N GLY A 40 14.42 17.87 -4.00
CA GLY A 40 14.19 18.37 -5.35
C GLY A 40 12.92 19.23 -5.50
N TYR A 41 11.93 19.06 -4.62
CA TYR A 41 10.70 19.87 -4.61
C TYR A 41 10.84 21.16 -3.79
N ARG A 42 11.86 21.26 -2.93
CA ARG A 42 12.09 22.47 -2.10
C ARG A 42 12.54 23.69 -2.90
N THR A 43 13.00 23.48 -4.12
CA THR A 43 13.42 24.55 -5.04
C THR A 43 12.29 25.08 -5.91
N GLU A 44 11.21 24.31 -6.10
CA GLU A 44 10.08 24.68 -6.96
C GLU A 44 8.85 25.15 -6.16
N TYR A 45 8.69 24.69 -4.91
CA TYR A 45 7.50 24.97 -4.08
C TYR A 45 7.77 25.89 -2.88
N HIS A 46 6.78 26.73 -2.56
CA HIS A 46 6.82 27.64 -1.42
C HIS A 46 6.94 26.87 -0.09
N ILE A 47 7.78 27.38 0.83
CA ILE A 47 8.15 26.77 2.12
C ILE A 47 6.98 26.14 2.93
N PRO A 48 5.78 26.75 3.08
CA PRO A 48 4.69 26.14 3.84
C PRO A 48 4.10 24.87 3.21
N ILE A 49 4.13 24.75 1.87
CA ILE A 49 3.61 23.57 1.17
C ILE A 49 4.50 22.36 1.42
N ASN A 50 5.81 22.58 1.47
CA ASN A 50 6.79 21.53 1.78
C ASN A 50 6.61 20.97 3.20
N TYR A 51 6.29 21.83 4.18
CA TYR A 51 5.96 21.36 5.54
C TYR A 51 4.66 20.56 5.57
N CYS A 52 3.63 20.98 4.82
CA CYS A 52 2.37 20.25 4.73
C CYS A 52 2.55 18.85 4.10
N LEU A 53 3.30 18.76 2.99
CA LEU A 53 3.60 17.49 2.32
C LEU A 53 4.40 16.54 3.21
N TRP A 54 5.34 17.07 4.00
CA TRP A 54 6.10 16.27 4.96
C TRP A 54 5.20 15.65 6.04
N ILE A 55 4.29 16.43 6.62
CA ILE A 55 3.34 15.94 7.63
C ILE A 55 2.43 14.86 7.01
N LEU A 56 1.93 15.09 5.79
CA LEU A 56 1.04 14.15 5.12
C LEU A 56 1.72 12.81 4.81
N ALA A 57 2.99 12.83 4.41
CA ALA A 57 3.78 11.63 4.22
C ALA A 57 4.01 10.86 5.54
N GLU A 58 4.33 11.57 6.63
CA GLU A 58 4.52 10.95 7.95
C GLU A 58 3.23 10.25 8.43
N ILE A 59 2.08 10.93 8.29
CA ILE A 59 0.78 10.37 8.63
C ILE A 59 0.45 9.15 7.75
N ALA A 60 0.79 9.18 6.46
CA ALA A 60 0.53 8.07 5.55
C ALA A 60 1.33 6.81 5.93
N VAL A 61 2.59 6.95 6.33
CA VAL A 61 3.42 5.83 6.81
C VAL A 61 2.82 5.24 8.09
N ILE A 62 2.45 6.08 9.06
CA ILE A 62 1.80 5.62 10.30
C ILE A 62 0.47 4.91 10.00
N ALA A 63 -0.31 5.44 9.05
CA ALA A 63 -1.60 4.86 8.68
C ALA A 63 -1.46 3.49 8.01
N ALA A 64 -0.37 3.23 7.29
CA ALA A 64 -0.10 1.94 6.64
C ALA A 64 0.17 0.80 7.65
N ASP A 65 0.74 1.12 8.82
CA ASP A 65 1.06 0.12 9.87
C ASP A 65 -0.15 -0.25 10.74
N ILE A 66 -1.16 0.62 10.84
CA ILE A 66 -2.35 0.40 11.70
C ILE A 66 -3.09 -0.90 11.33
N PRO A 67 -3.42 -1.18 10.04
CA PRO A 67 -4.08 -2.42 9.65
C PRO A 67 -3.29 -3.68 10.02
N GLU A 68 -1.96 -3.63 10.02
CA GLU A 68 -1.11 -4.77 10.38
C GLU A 68 -1.24 -5.12 11.87
N VAL A 69 -1.16 -4.12 12.75
CA VAL A 69 -1.34 -4.29 14.19
C VAL A 69 -2.75 -4.76 14.52
N LEU A 70 -3.76 -4.19 13.88
CA LEU A 70 -5.15 -4.59 14.07
C LEU A 70 -5.39 -6.02 13.60
N GLY A 71 -4.89 -6.40 12.43
CA GLY A 71 -5.05 -7.73 11.86
C GLY A 71 -4.45 -8.83 12.76
N THR A 72 -3.23 -8.61 13.26
CA THR A 72 -2.57 -9.56 14.17
C THR A 72 -3.29 -9.68 15.52
N ALA A 73 -3.78 -8.56 16.08
CA ALA A 73 -4.56 -8.57 17.31
C ALA A 73 -5.90 -9.32 17.15
N PHE A 74 -6.64 -9.08 16.07
CA PHE A 74 -7.91 -9.77 15.81
C PHE A 74 -7.70 -11.26 15.52
N ALA A 75 -6.67 -11.62 14.74
CA ALA A 75 -6.38 -13.01 14.43
C ALA A 75 -6.10 -13.85 15.69
N LEU A 76 -5.28 -13.33 16.61
CA LEU A 76 -4.96 -14.02 17.87
C LEU A 76 -6.14 -14.08 18.82
N ASN A 77 -6.95 -13.02 18.86
CA ASN A 77 -8.14 -13.00 19.70
C ASN A 77 -9.13 -14.10 19.30
N ILE A 78 -9.36 -14.30 18.00
CA ILE A 78 -10.28 -15.32 17.50
C ILE A 78 -9.68 -16.73 17.64
N LEU A 79 -8.38 -16.90 17.39
CA LEU A 79 -7.76 -18.22 17.38
C LEU A 79 -7.48 -18.79 18.78
N PHE A 80 -7.04 -17.93 19.71
CA PHE A 80 -6.58 -18.38 21.03
C PHE A 80 -7.38 -17.79 22.20
N ASN A 81 -8.34 -16.88 21.96
CA ASN A 81 -9.04 -16.13 23.03
C ASN A 81 -8.07 -15.39 23.99
N VAL A 82 -6.89 -15.02 23.50
CA VAL A 82 -5.83 -14.35 24.28
C VAL A 82 -6.04 -12.83 24.25
N PRO A 83 -5.63 -12.09 25.30
CA PRO A 83 -5.69 -10.62 25.34
C PRO A 83 -4.89 -9.97 24.22
N MET A 84 -5.41 -8.85 23.69
CA MET A 84 -4.89 -8.11 22.52
C MET A 84 -3.42 -7.65 22.64
N TRP A 85 -2.90 -7.51 23.87
CA TRP A 85 -1.52 -7.12 24.13
C TRP A 85 -0.49 -8.03 23.45
N SER A 86 -0.78 -9.32 23.30
CA SER A 86 0.11 -10.26 22.62
C SER A 86 0.22 -10.00 21.12
N GLY A 87 -0.86 -9.52 20.49
CA GLY A 87 -0.87 -9.15 19.07
C GLY A 87 0.00 -7.95 18.77
N VAL A 88 -0.03 -6.93 19.65
CA VAL A 88 0.83 -5.75 19.52
C VAL A 88 2.32 -6.12 19.62
N LEU A 89 2.68 -7.03 20.53
CA LEU A 89 4.05 -7.54 20.65
C LEU A 89 4.50 -8.28 19.39
N LEU A 90 3.61 -9.07 18.77
CA LEU A 90 3.91 -9.79 17.54
C LEU A 90 4.05 -8.86 16.33
N ALA A 91 3.27 -7.78 16.24
CA ALA A 91 3.45 -6.77 15.21
C ALA A 91 4.81 -6.04 15.34
N GLY A 92 5.21 -5.71 16.58
CA GLY A 92 6.57 -5.20 16.84
C GLY A 92 7.67 -6.20 16.47
N LEU A 93 7.43 -7.50 16.68
CA LEU A 93 8.35 -8.55 16.22
C LEU A 93 8.42 -8.61 14.69
N ASN A 94 7.32 -8.38 13.97
CA ASN A 94 7.30 -8.39 12.50
C ASN A 94 8.16 -7.27 11.90
N THR A 95 8.08 -6.05 12.44
CA THR A 95 8.93 -4.94 11.98
C THR A 95 10.41 -5.19 12.31
N LEU A 96 10.72 -5.75 13.49
CA LEU A 96 12.07 -6.17 13.86
C LEU A 96 12.60 -7.31 12.97
N LEU A 97 11.75 -8.27 12.62
CA LEU A 97 12.08 -9.38 11.70
C LEU A 97 12.47 -8.83 10.33
N LEU A 98 11.70 -7.89 9.80
CA LEU A 98 11.95 -7.29 8.49
C LEU A 98 13.24 -6.45 8.50
N LEU A 99 13.48 -5.66 9.55
CA LEU A 99 14.72 -4.90 9.74
C LEU A 99 15.94 -5.83 9.87
N GLY A 100 15.79 -6.95 10.59
CA GLY A 100 16.82 -7.99 10.70
C GLY A 100 17.14 -8.62 9.34
N LEU A 101 16.13 -8.92 8.53
CA LEU A 101 16.29 -9.49 7.19
C LEU A 101 16.99 -8.56 6.21
N GLN A 102 16.76 -7.25 6.32
CA GLN A 102 17.48 -6.26 5.49
C GLN A 102 19.01 -6.34 5.68
N ARG A 103 19.49 -6.69 6.87
CA ARG A 103 20.93 -6.84 7.17
C ARG A 103 21.54 -8.09 6.52
N TYR A 104 20.73 -9.10 6.20
CA TYR A 104 21.17 -10.38 5.62
C TYR A 104 21.29 -10.37 4.08
N GLY A 105 20.87 -9.28 3.42
CA GLY A 105 21.07 -9.04 1.99
C GLY A 105 19.81 -9.19 1.11
N MET A 106 19.81 -8.47 -0.02
CA MET A 106 18.62 -8.28 -0.88
C MET A 106 17.97 -9.57 -1.40
N ARG A 107 18.77 -10.59 -1.74
CA ARG A 107 18.24 -11.85 -2.30
C ARG A 107 17.35 -12.61 -1.31
N LYS A 108 17.63 -12.50 0.00
CA LYS A 108 16.83 -13.17 1.03
C LYS A 108 15.54 -12.42 1.30
N LEU A 109 15.58 -11.09 1.22
CA LEU A 109 14.43 -10.22 1.40
C LEU A 109 13.38 -10.43 0.30
N GLU A 110 13.81 -10.54 -0.97
CA GLU A 110 12.90 -10.79 -2.09
C GLU A 110 12.13 -12.11 -1.94
N ILE A 111 12.83 -13.19 -1.59
CA ILE A 111 12.21 -14.50 -1.37
C ILE A 111 11.26 -14.46 -0.16
N ALA A 112 11.62 -13.75 0.91
CA ALA A 112 10.78 -13.64 2.09
C ALA A 112 9.46 -12.91 1.80
N ILE A 113 9.51 -11.77 1.11
CA ILE A 113 8.31 -11.03 0.70
C ILE A 113 7.47 -11.86 -0.28
N GLY A 114 8.10 -12.49 -1.26
CA GLY A 114 7.40 -13.37 -2.20
C GLY A 114 6.70 -14.54 -1.51
N ALA A 115 7.35 -15.15 -0.52
CA ALA A 115 6.74 -16.21 0.29
C ALA A 115 5.53 -15.69 1.10
N LEU A 116 5.63 -14.51 1.72
CA LEU A 116 4.53 -13.91 2.47
C LEU A 116 3.32 -13.64 1.57
N VAL A 117 3.53 -13.06 0.39
CA VAL A 117 2.47 -12.80 -0.60
C VAL A 117 1.83 -14.12 -1.08
N LEU A 118 2.62 -15.16 -1.32
CA LEU A 118 2.10 -16.47 -1.71
C LEU A 118 1.28 -17.12 -0.60
N VAL A 119 1.64 -16.94 0.67
CA VAL A 119 0.85 -17.46 1.81
C VAL A 119 -0.51 -16.76 1.88
N VAL A 120 -0.54 -15.43 1.76
CA VAL A 120 -1.81 -14.66 1.77
C VAL A 120 -2.67 -15.04 0.57
N GLY A 121 -2.09 -15.08 -0.63
CA GLY A 121 -2.79 -15.50 -1.86
C GLY A 121 -3.30 -16.93 -1.77
N GLY A 122 -2.49 -17.84 -1.23
CA GLY A 122 -2.87 -19.24 -1.02
C GLY A 122 -4.01 -19.41 -0.03
N CYS A 123 -4.00 -18.66 1.07
CA CYS A 123 -5.10 -18.63 2.04
C CYS A 123 -6.40 -18.17 1.36
N PHE A 124 -6.35 -17.07 0.62
CA PHE A 124 -7.51 -16.55 -0.09
C PHE A 124 -8.05 -17.53 -1.15
N CYS A 125 -7.15 -18.15 -1.93
CA CYS A 125 -7.53 -19.20 -2.88
C CYS A 125 -8.22 -20.39 -2.19
N SER A 126 -7.71 -20.84 -1.04
CA SER A 126 -8.29 -21.95 -0.28
C SER A 126 -9.71 -21.63 0.21
N VAL A 127 -9.92 -20.40 0.70
CA VAL A 127 -11.24 -19.91 1.13
C VAL A 127 -12.20 -19.82 -0.06
N MET A 128 -11.74 -19.31 -1.22
CA MET A 128 -12.57 -19.22 -2.42
C MET A 128 -12.98 -20.60 -2.95
N VAL A 129 -12.11 -21.60 -2.90
CA VAL A 129 -12.46 -22.97 -3.32
C VAL A 129 -13.53 -23.57 -2.40
N HIS A 130 -13.41 -23.38 -1.08
CA HIS A 130 -14.41 -23.86 -0.12
C HIS A 130 -15.76 -23.15 -0.25
N ALA A 131 -15.76 -21.87 -0.60
CA ALA A 131 -16.99 -21.08 -0.75
C ALA A 131 -17.87 -21.52 -1.94
N ASN A 132 -17.41 -22.44 -2.81
CA ASN A 132 -18.11 -22.92 -4.01
C ASN A 132 -18.83 -21.80 -4.81
N PRO A 133 -18.12 -20.73 -5.21
CA PRO A 133 -18.76 -19.67 -5.97
C PRO A 133 -19.06 -20.15 -7.39
N ASN A 134 -20.17 -19.67 -7.95
CA ASN A 134 -20.51 -19.95 -9.33
C ASN A 134 -19.50 -19.26 -10.27
N VAL A 135 -18.55 -20.03 -10.80
CA VAL A 135 -17.48 -19.55 -11.68
C VAL A 135 -18.00 -18.81 -12.91
N LYS A 136 -19.22 -19.14 -13.38
CA LYS A 136 -19.86 -18.47 -14.51
C LYS A 136 -20.28 -17.05 -14.16
N GLU A 137 -20.74 -16.82 -12.94
CA GLU A 137 -21.15 -15.49 -12.47
C GLU A 137 -19.94 -14.59 -12.19
N ILE A 138 -18.86 -15.15 -11.63
CA ILE A 138 -17.59 -14.41 -11.45
C ILE A 138 -17.03 -13.98 -12.81
N ALA A 139 -16.97 -14.91 -13.78
CA ALA A 139 -16.47 -14.59 -15.12
C ALA A 139 -17.34 -13.52 -15.79
N MET A 140 -18.67 -13.63 -15.71
CA MET A 140 -19.56 -12.60 -16.26
C MET A 140 -19.42 -11.25 -15.55
N GLY A 141 -19.21 -11.23 -14.22
CA GLY A 141 -18.98 -10.00 -13.46
C GLY A 141 -17.63 -9.33 -13.76
N MET A 142 -16.61 -10.11 -14.10
CA MET A 142 -15.29 -9.60 -14.49
C MET A 142 -15.29 -8.95 -15.88
N PHE A 143 -16.03 -9.52 -16.83
CA PHE A 143 -16.09 -9.02 -18.22
C PHE A 143 -17.16 -7.95 -18.44
N ILE A 144 -18.24 -7.93 -17.66
CA ILE A 144 -19.35 -6.98 -17.80
C ILE A 144 -19.56 -6.26 -16.45
N PRO A 145 -18.85 -5.14 -16.20
CA PRO A 145 -19.04 -4.36 -15.00
C PRO A 145 -20.44 -3.72 -15.02
N LYS A 146 -21.38 -4.31 -14.28
CA LYS A 146 -22.75 -3.78 -14.13
C LYS A 146 -22.80 -2.75 -13.02
N LEU A 147 -22.53 -1.48 -13.35
CA LEU A 147 -22.73 -0.34 -12.46
C LEU A 147 -24.23 -0.03 -12.33
N ARG A 148 -24.95 -0.87 -11.57
CA ARG A 148 -26.42 -0.82 -11.48
C ARG A 148 -26.95 0.25 -10.50
N SER A 149 -26.07 0.91 -9.73
CA SER A 149 -26.46 1.95 -8.75
C SER A 149 -25.34 2.97 -8.48
N SER A 150 -25.73 4.16 -8.00
CA SER A 150 -24.79 5.22 -7.56
C SER A 150 -23.84 4.77 -6.44
N SER A 151 -24.22 3.79 -5.62
CA SER A 151 -23.35 3.24 -4.58
C SER A 151 -22.21 2.40 -5.14
N ALA A 152 -22.46 1.59 -6.18
CA ALA A 152 -21.42 0.78 -6.80
C ALA A 152 -20.29 1.64 -7.41
N THR A 153 -20.62 2.82 -7.95
CA THR A 153 -19.63 3.75 -8.47
C THR A 153 -18.75 4.34 -7.36
N ARG A 154 -19.32 4.63 -6.19
CA ARG A 154 -18.55 5.11 -5.03
C ARG A 154 -17.58 4.05 -4.52
N ASP A 155 -18.02 2.79 -4.45
CA ASP A 155 -17.17 1.69 -4.00
C ASP A 155 -16.03 1.44 -5.00
N ALA A 156 -16.28 1.54 -6.31
CA ALA A 156 -15.26 1.41 -7.33
C ALA A 156 -14.20 2.52 -7.25
N ILE A 157 -14.62 3.77 -7.03
CA ILE A 157 -13.70 4.91 -6.84
C ILE A 157 -12.89 4.72 -5.54
N ALA A 158 -13.53 4.23 -4.47
CA ALA A 158 -12.86 3.96 -3.20
C ALA A 158 -11.80 2.85 -3.33
N LEU A 159 -12.10 1.76 -4.04
CA LEU A 159 -11.14 0.69 -4.31
C LEU A 159 -9.97 1.18 -5.16
N LEU A 160 -10.22 2.00 -6.18
CA LEU A 160 -9.16 2.62 -6.98
C LEU A 160 -8.26 3.52 -6.13
N GLY A 161 -8.84 4.31 -5.22
CA GLY A 161 -8.06 5.14 -4.29
C GLY A 161 -7.22 4.32 -3.31
N ALA A 162 -7.74 3.20 -2.82
CA ALA A 162 -7.04 2.33 -1.87
C ALA A 162 -5.84 1.58 -2.48
N LEU A 163 -5.84 1.33 -3.79
CA LEU A 163 -4.73 0.65 -4.47
C LEU A 163 -3.49 1.54 -4.64
N ILE A 164 -3.66 2.86 -4.54
CA ILE A 164 -2.58 3.83 -4.69
C ILE A 164 -2.09 4.20 -3.29
N MET A 165 -1.03 3.54 -2.82
CA MET A 165 -0.32 4.00 -1.61
C MET A 165 0.60 5.18 -1.98
N PRO A 166 0.53 6.31 -1.24
CA PRO A 166 1.41 7.46 -1.43
C PRO A 166 2.85 7.22 -0.97
#